data_AF-A0A520JX43-F1
#
_entry.id   AF-A0A520JX43-F1
#
_cell.length_a   1.000
_cell.length_b   1.000
_cell.length_c   1.000
_cell.angle_alpha   90.00
_cell.angle_beta   90.00
_cell.angle_gamma   90.00
#
_symmetry.space_group_name_H-M   'P 1'
#
loop_
_entity.id
_entity.type
_entity.pdbx_description
1 polymer ?
#
loop_
_entity_poly.entity_id
_entity_poly.type
_entity_poly.pdbx_seq_one_letter_code
_entity_poly.pdbx_strand_id
1 'polypeptide(L)'
;MAKKTKNKRETEKERMEREERLVRKREKKRARNLAKKAAAEAAEMAKKVGGKKIEEFDVDALSPDIFEDPSLWWEEFNKFNWACELELFYATFEKAGTEEFWEKLEPFEAVIEVLHRSTIAKRVEDGVKLLETLKEQRPKQYMEYFQYYDCDLLYYYAPRNEDERIDELIGHFEKDPSRDVDKLFEVLDILRIYGMADGLDRLGTVSYHRFKCSDKIVPDGDDELQHLAIFCSIRKYVASPDYGTKEAEEEFHRELEARDFWRYGTEEEADNKLQTMVLALRGETGGDLQRNDFLISDDRCEDNVFLLGMAFVRYLYTEKSIEWVTGDLFRELVLDYFARVSAQSEPEVEFYFSFSKEYLDKYLLGFFGFLTFNDAKGMAVLKAMEYFTSFLHERDIYDDQELKDVKRTMQEFKKPLEKMYEKKSWKYGFMEMWE
;
A
#
# COMPACT_ATOMS: atom_id res chain seq x y z
N MET A 1 -13.66 -8.55 71.40
CA MET A 1 -12.93 -8.88 70.16
C MET A 1 -13.40 -7.95 69.05
N ALA A 2 -12.69 -6.83 68.82
CA ALA A 2 -13.03 -5.87 67.77
C ALA A 2 -12.09 -6.07 66.57
N LYS A 3 -12.62 -6.58 65.46
CA LYS A 3 -11.91 -6.68 64.18
C LYS A 3 -11.68 -5.26 63.64
N LYS A 4 -10.44 -4.79 63.63
CA LYS A 4 -10.03 -3.56 62.95
C LYS A 4 -10.02 -3.79 61.45
N THR A 5 -11.05 -3.33 60.76
CA THR A 5 -11.12 -3.27 59.30
C THR A 5 -10.24 -2.12 58.82
N LYS A 6 -9.07 -2.42 58.25
CA LYS A 6 -8.12 -1.43 57.72
C LYS A 6 -8.50 -1.13 56.27
N ASN A 7 -9.34 -0.12 56.04
CA ASN A 7 -9.65 0.37 54.70
C ASN A 7 -8.45 1.15 54.15
N LYS A 8 -7.69 0.54 53.24
CA LYS A 8 -6.73 1.25 52.38
C LYS A 8 -7.55 1.99 51.32
N ARG A 9 -7.49 3.32 51.32
CA ARG A 9 -7.97 4.13 50.19
C ARG A 9 -6.97 3.94 49.05
N GLU A 10 -7.39 3.23 48.01
CA GLU A 10 -6.71 3.16 46.71
C GLU A 10 -6.68 4.58 46.13
N THR A 11 -5.52 5.02 45.66
CA THR A 11 -5.36 6.36 45.08
C THR A 11 -6.04 6.41 43.71
N GLU A 12 -6.48 7.60 43.28
CA GLU A 12 -7.13 7.78 41.98
C GLU A 12 -6.24 7.33 40.81
N LYS A 13 -4.92 7.52 40.94
CA LYS A 13 -3.90 6.99 40.02
C LYS A 13 -3.91 5.46 39.93
N GLU A 14 -3.91 4.76 41.07
CA GLU A 14 -3.97 3.28 41.10
C GLU A 14 -5.28 2.76 40.46
N ARG A 15 -6.38 3.48 40.63
CA ARG A 15 -7.67 3.13 40.00
C ARG A 15 -7.63 3.31 38.49
N MET A 16 -7.07 4.40 37.97
CA MET A 16 -6.90 4.64 36.54
C MET A 16 -5.97 3.59 35.89
N GLU A 17 -4.80 3.32 36.49
CA GLU A 17 -3.87 2.29 36.00
C GLU A 17 -4.52 0.89 35.96
N ARG A 18 -5.38 0.60 36.94
CA ARG A 18 -6.12 -0.67 37.00
C ARG A 18 -7.20 -0.75 35.92
N GLU A 19 -7.93 0.33 35.67
CA GLU A 19 -8.92 0.42 34.60
C GLU A 19 -8.25 0.28 33.22
N GLU A 20 -7.13 0.96 32.99
CA GLU A 20 -6.38 0.86 31.73
C GLU A 20 -5.85 -0.56 31.49
N ARG A 21 -5.27 -1.20 32.52
CA ARG A 21 -4.84 -2.62 32.45
C ARG A 21 -6.01 -3.56 32.12
N LEU A 22 -7.22 -3.26 32.59
CA LEU A 22 -8.41 -4.06 32.29
C LEU A 22 -8.88 -3.84 30.84
N VAL A 23 -8.81 -2.61 30.33
CA VAL A 23 -9.10 -2.29 28.92
C VAL A 23 -8.11 -3.00 27.99
N ARG A 24 -6.79 -2.85 28.21
CA ARG A 24 -5.75 -3.54 27.42
C ARG A 24 -5.91 -5.06 27.43
N LYS A 25 -6.29 -5.65 28.58
CA LYS A 25 -6.58 -7.10 28.68
C LYS A 25 -7.80 -7.50 27.86
N ARG A 26 -8.85 -6.67 27.81
CA ARG A 26 -10.06 -6.92 27.01
C ARG A 26 -9.77 -6.82 25.52
N GLU A 27 -9.02 -5.81 25.10
CA GLU A 27 -8.61 -5.62 23.70
C GLU A 27 -7.73 -6.77 23.20
N LYS A 28 -6.69 -7.15 23.97
CA LYS A 28 -5.85 -8.31 23.64
C LYS A 28 -6.65 -9.61 23.55
N LYS A 29 -7.68 -9.78 24.39
CA LYS A 29 -8.59 -10.93 24.31
C LYS A 29 -9.47 -10.87 23.05
N ARG A 30 -9.98 -9.69 22.68
CA ARG A 30 -10.78 -9.48 21.47
C ARG A 30 -9.96 -9.73 20.21
N ALA A 31 -8.75 -9.20 20.12
CA ALA A 31 -7.81 -9.43 19.01
C ALA A 31 -7.48 -10.93 18.85
N ARG A 32 -7.16 -11.63 19.96
CA ARG A 32 -6.94 -13.08 19.93
C ARG A 32 -8.16 -13.87 19.47
N ASN A 33 -9.36 -13.45 19.85
CA ASN A 33 -10.59 -14.12 19.42
C ASN A 33 -10.87 -13.88 17.92
N LEU A 34 -10.65 -12.65 17.42
CA LEU A 34 -10.75 -12.33 16.00
C LEU A 34 -9.73 -13.13 15.17
N ALA A 35 -8.47 -13.16 15.59
CA ALA A 35 -7.44 -13.96 14.94
C ALA A 35 -7.76 -15.46 14.94
N LYS A 36 -8.30 -16.00 16.04
CA LYS A 36 -8.79 -17.38 16.09
C LYS A 36 -9.96 -17.63 15.15
N LYS A 37 -10.90 -16.69 15.03
CA LYS A 37 -12.04 -16.78 14.12
C LYS A 37 -11.57 -16.78 12.66
N ALA A 38 -10.73 -15.82 12.28
CA ALA A 38 -10.14 -15.74 10.95
C ALA A 38 -9.30 -16.99 10.62
N ALA A 39 -8.52 -17.52 11.58
CA ALA A 39 -7.78 -18.76 11.39
C ALA A 39 -8.69 -19.98 11.24
N ALA A 40 -9.84 -20.03 11.93
CA ALA A 40 -10.82 -21.09 11.80
C ALA A 40 -11.55 -21.01 10.45
N GLU A 41 -11.98 -19.82 10.03
CA GLU A 41 -12.57 -19.56 8.71
C GLU A 41 -11.59 -19.93 7.58
N ALA A 42 -10.32 -19.53 7.70
CA ALA A 42 -9.27 -19.92 6.75
C ALA A 42 -8.99 -21.43 6.75
N ALA A 43 -9.04 -22.09 7.91
CA ALA A 43 -8.86 -23.55 8.00
C ALA A 43 -10.07 -24.31 7.45
N GLU A 44 -11.28 -23.78 7.60
CA GLU A 44 -12.50 -24.31 7.00
C GLU A 44 -12.48 -24.14 5.48
N MET A 45 -12.08 -22.96 4.98
CA MET A 45 -11.83 -22.73 3.55
C MET A 45 -10.76 -23.70 3.03
N ALA A 46 -9.63 -23.85 3.71
CA ALA A 46 -8.59 -24.80 3.31
C ALA A 46 -9.08 -26.25 3.29
N LYS A 47 -9.98 -26.64 4.21
CA LYS A 47 -10.64 -27.95 4.19
C LYS A 47 -11.63 -28.11 3.03
N LYS A 48 -12.37 -27.06 2.66
CA LYS A 48 -13.21 -27.05 1.46
C LYS A 48 -12.37 -27.18 0.19
N VAL A 49 -11.23 -26.47 0.13
CA VAL A 49 -10.29 -26.51 -0.99
C VAL A 49 -9.57 -27.87 -1.09
N GLY A 50 -9.24 -28.52 0.02
CA GLY A 50 -8.46 -29.77 0.05
C GLY A 50 -9.26 -31.07 0.20
N GLY A 51 -10.59 -31.03 0.32
CA GLY A 51 -11.39 -32.14 0.86
C GLY A 51 -12.23 -32.95 -0.12
N LYS A 52 -12.62 -32.39 -1.27
CA LYS A 52 -13.29 -33.19 -2.31
C LYS A 52 -12.21 -33.77 -3.22
N LYS A 53 -12.16 -35.11 -3.35
CA LYS A 53 -11.49 -35.73 -4.50
C LYS A 53 -11.97 -35.01 -5.75
N ILE A 54 -11.04 -34.66 -6.63
CA ILE A 54 -11.35 -34.22 -7.98
C ILE A 54 -12.02 -35.44 -8.62
N GLU A 55 -13.35 -35.50 -8.54
CA GLU A 55 -14.11 -36.27 -9.52
C GLU A 55 -13.81 -35.59 -10.86
N GLU A 56 -13.50 -36.40 -11.87
CA GLU A 56 -13.15 -35.96 -13.21
C GLU A 56 -14.27 -35.02 -13.69
N PHE A 57 -13.98 -33.72 -13.78
CA PHE A 57 -14.96 -32.73 -14.19
C PHE A 57 -15.13 -32.85 -15.69
N ASP A 58 -16.30 -33.29 -16.11
CA ASP A 58 -16.69 -33.39 -17.50
C ASP A 58 -17.70 -32.27 -17.81
N VAL A 59 -17.22 -31.21 -18.46
CA VAL A 59 -18.05 -30.08 -18.92
C VAL A 59 -19.18 -30.58 -19.82
N ASP A 60 -18.96 -31.63 -20.60
CA ASP A 60 -19.96 -32.16 -21.53
C ASP A 60 -21.05 -32.97 -20.81
N ALA A 61 -20.86 -33.32 -19.54
CA ALA A 61 -21.88 -33.91 -18.69
C ALA A 61 -22.84 -32.87 -18.09
N LEU A 62 -22.53 -31.57 -18.19
CA LEU A 62 -23.39 -30.50 -17.69
C LEU A 62 -24.60 -30.28 -18.62
N SER A 63 -25.73 -29.84 -18.04
CA SER A 63 -26.90 -29.46 -18.84
C SER A 63 -26.53 -28.29 -19.76
N PRO A 64 -26.83 -28.34 -21.07
CA PRO A 64 -26.60 -27.20 -21.97
C PRO A 64 -27.27 -25.91 -21.49
N ASP A 65 -28.39 -26.03 -20.77
CA ASP A 65 -29.18 -24.90 -20.25
C ASP A 65 -28.39 -24.00 -19.28
N ILE A 66 -27.31 -24.50 -18.67
CA ILE A 66 -26.47 -23.66 -17.77
C ILE A 66 -25.79 -22.51 -18.51
N PHE A 67 -25.62 -22.63 -19.83
CA PHE A 67 -25.02 -21.58 -20.68
C PHE A 67 -26.08 -20.61 -21.25
N GLU A 68 -27.35 -20.81 -20.87
CA GLU A 68 -28.49 -19.97 -21.25
C GLU A 68 -29.19 -19.34 -20.02
N ASP A 69 -29.10 -19.97 -18.84
CA ASP A 69 -29.67 -19.48 -17.57
C ASP A 69 -28.59 -19.23 -16.50
N PRO A 70 -28.30 -17.96 -16.17
CA PRO A 70 -27.33 -17.60 -15.12
C PRO A 70 -27.64 -18.20 -13.75
N SER A 71 -28.91 -18.46 -13.44
CA SER A 71 -29.31 -19.06 -12.16
C SER A 71 -28.78 -20.48 -12.05
N LEU A 72 -28.93 -21.27 -13.12
CA LEU A 72 -28.41 -22.63 -13.20
C LEU A 72 -26.88 -22.64 -13.19
N TRP A 73 -26.26 -21.66 -13.86
CA TRP A 73 -24.80 -21.49 -13.83
C TRP A 73 -24.29 -21.30 -12.40
N TRP A 74 -24.89 -20.38 -11.64
CA TRP A 74 -24.51 -20.11 -10.25
C TRP A 74 -24.77 -21.32 -9.33
N GLU A 75 -25.83 -22.08 -9.56
CA GLU A 75 -26.08 -23.32 -8.84
C GLU A 75 -24.94 -24.34 -9.03
N GLU A 76 -24.44 -24.50 -10.26
CA GLU A 76 -23.30 -25.38 -10.54
C GLU A 76 -21.98 -24.83 -9.99
N PHE A 77 -21.69 -23.54 -10.23
CA PHE A 77 -20.49 -22.88 -9.72
C PHE A 77 -20.30 -23.09 -8.21
N ASN A 78 -21.38 -22.88 -7.43
CA ASN A 78 -21.34 -23.02 -5.97
C ASN A 78 -21.13 -24.47 -5.46
N LYS A 79 -21.29 -25.49 -6.32
CA LYS A 79 -21.04 -26.91 -5.97
C LYS A 79 -19.58 -27.30 -6.16
N PHE A 80 -18.87 -26.56 -7.00
CA PHE A 80 -17.54 -26.90 -7.50
C PHE A 80 -16.41 -26.50 -6.55
N ASN A 81 -15.25 -27.11 -6.79
CA ASN A 81 -13.99 -26.62 -6.25
C ASN A 81 -13.38 -25.63 -7.25
N TRP A 82 -12.37 -24.89 -6.83
CA TRP A 82 -11.76 -23.83 -7.64
C TRP A 82 -11.27 -24.26 -9.03
N ALA A 83 -10.78 -25.50 -9.19
CA ALA A 83 -10.32 -26.00 -10.48
C ALA A 83 -11.50 -26.22 -11.43
N CYS A 84 -12.61 -26.78 -10.93
CA CYS A 84 -13.82 -26.99 -11.72
C CYS A 84 -14.55 -25.67 -11.98
N GLU A 85 -14.51 -24.70 -11.05
CA GLU A 85 -15.00 -23.33 -11.24
C GLU A 85 -14.27 -22.64 -12.40
N LEU A 86 -12.95 -22.81 -12.48
CA LEU A 86 -12.13 -22.29 -13.57
C LEU A 86 -12.47 -22.94 -14.92
N GLU A 87 -12.58 -24.27 -14.96
CA GLU A 87 -12.98 -24.99 -16.18
C GLU A 87 -14.42 -24.61 -16.62
N LEU A 88 -15.33 -24.40 -15.66
CA LEU A 88 -16.67 -23.88 -15.95
C LEU A 88 -16.59 -22.50 -16.60
N PHE A 89 -15.73 -21.60 -16.12
CA PHE A 89 -15.52 -20.30 -16.77
C PHE A 89 -15.05 -20.43 -18.22
N TYR A 90 -14.04 -21.27 -18.49
CA TYR A 90 -13.56 -21.50 -19.85
C TYR A 90 -14.66 -22.07 -20.75
N ALA A 91 -15.41 -23.06 -20.26
CA ALA A 91 -16.56 -23.59 -20.97
C ALA A 91 -17.62 -22.50 -21.24
N THR A 92 -17.81 -21.57 -20.30
CA THR A 92 -18.77 -20.47 -20.44
C THR A 92 -18.32 -19.50 -21.53
N PHE A 93 -17.04 -19.16 -21.61
CA PHE A 93 -16.52 -18.34 -22.71
C PHE A 93 -16.78 -18.97 -24.08
N GLU A 94 -16.61 -20.29 -24.19
CA GLU A 94 -16.81 -21.03 -25.44
C GLU A 94 -18.29 -21.25 -25.81
N LYS A 95 -19.12 -21.60 -24.82
CA LYS A 95 -20.49 -22.11 -25.03
C LYS A 95 -21.58 -21.06 -24.79
N ALA A 96 -21.36 -20.06 -23.94
CA ALA A 96 -22.36 -19.01 -23.67
C ALA A 96 -22.39 -17.99 -24.81
N GLY A 97 -23.47 -18.04 -25.61
CA GLY A 97 -23.53 -17.32 -26.88
C GLY A 97 -24.07 -15.89 -26.84
N THR A 98 -24.80 -15.49 -25.79
CA THR A 98 -25.52 -14.20 -25.80
C THR A 98 -24.93 -13.19 -24.82
N GLU A 99 -24.87 -11.92 -25.22
CA GLU A 99 -24.52 -10.82 -24.31
C GLU A 99 -25.51 -10.71 -23.14
N GLU A 100 -26.79 -11.00 -23.38
CA GLU A 100 -27.83 -10.98 -22.34
C GLU A 100 -27.54 -11.97 -21.20
N PHE A 101 -26.97 -13.15 -21.51
CA PHE A 101 -26.54 -14.09 -20.47
C PHE A 101 -25.45 -13.48 -19.60
N TRP A 102 -24.41 -12.90 -20.20
CA TRP A 102 -23.27 -12.32 -19.46
C TRP A 102 -23.64 -11.10 -18.64
N GLU A 103 -24.53 -10.24 -19.16
CA GLU A 103 -25.07 -9.09 -18.42
C GLU A 103 -25.85 -9.53 -17.18
N LYS A 104 -26.60 -10.63 -17.25
CA LYS A 104 -27.33 -11.18 -16.11
C LYS A 104 -26.47 -12.04 -15.19
N LEU A 105 -25.39 -12.61 -15.72
CA LEU A 105 -24.47 -13.43 -14.94
C LEU A 105 -23.69 -12.59 -13.92
N GLU A 106 -23.31 -11.37 -14.30
CA GLU A 106 -22.50 -10.46 -13.49
C GLU A 106 -21.24 -11.19 -12.95
N PRO A 107 -20.31 -11.61 -13.82
CA PRO A 107 -19.27 -12.59 -13.47
C PRO A 107 -18.25 -12.09 -12.45
N PHE A 108 -18.31 -10.82 -12.03
CA PHE A 108 -17.35 -10.17 -11.15
C PHE A 108 -17.05 -10.97 -9.88
N GLU A 109 -18.07 -11.34 -9.11
CA GLU A 109 -17.88 -12.05 -7.84
C GLU A 109 -17.19 -13.40 -8.06
N ALA A 110 -17.61 -14.15 -9.09
CA ALA A 110 -17.05 -15.45 -9.42
C ALA A 110 -15.61 -15.35 -9.93
N VAL A 111 -15.27 -14.33 -10.73
CA VAL A 111 -13.90 -14.10 -11.23
C VAL A 111 -12.96 -13.80 -10.07
N ILE A 112 -13.34 -12.88 -9.17
CA ILE A 112 -12.55 -12.54 -7.98
C ILE A 112 -12.40 -13.75 -7.06
N GLU A 113 -13.46 -14.55 -6.89
CA GLU A 113 -13.41 -15.77 -6.09
C GLU A 113 -12.43 -16.81 -6.67
N VAL A 114 -12.48 -17.07 -7.97
CA VAL A 114 -11.55 -18.01 -8.63
C VAL A 114 -10.10 -17.53 -8.53
N LEU A 115 -9.85 -16.24 -8.77
CA LEU A 115 -8.51 -15.64 -8.61
C LEU A 115 -7.98 -15.75 -7.17
N HIS A 116 -8.84 -15.47 -6.18
CA HIS A 116 -8.47 -15.59 -4.78
C HIS A 116 -8.14 -17.05 -4.41
N ARG A 117 -8.97 -18.00 -4.85
CA ARG A 117 -8.78 -19.43 -4.57
C ARG A 117 -7.56 -19.99 -5.31
N SER A 118 -7.30 -19.58 -6.55
CA SER A 118 -6.10 -19.98 -7.30
C SER A 118 -4.83 -19.46 -6.65
N THR A 119 -4.86 -18.23 -6.12
CA THR A 119 -3.78 -17.67 -5.28
C THR A 119 -3.51 -18.53 -4.05
N ILE A 120 -4.55 -18.89 -3.28
CA ILE A 120 -4.40 -19.76 -2.10
C ILE A 120 -3.81 -21.12 -2.48
N ALA A 121 -4.19 -21.63 -3.66
CA ALA A 121 -3.69 -22.89 -4.22
C ALA A 121 -2.29 -22.78 -4.85
N LYS A 122 -1.64 -21.61 -4.78
CA LYS A 122 -0.33 -21.31 -5.40
C LYS A 122 -0.31 -21.54 -6.93
N ARG A 123 -1.41 -21.19 -7.59
CA ARG A 123 -1.61 -21.27 -9.04
C ARG A 123 -2.14 -19.93 -9.57
N VAL A 124 -1.46 -18.84 -9.20
CA VAL A 124 -1.88 -17.46 -9.54
C VAL A 124 -1.95 -17.26 -11.05
N GLU A 125 -1.10 -17.95 -11.81
CA GLU A 125 -1.04 -17.91 -13.27
C GLU A 125 -2.36 -18.32 -13.91
N ASP A 126 -3.11 -19.26 -13.30
CA ASP A 126 -4.41 -19.68 -13.80
C ASP A 126 -5.47 -18.59 -13.62
N GLY A 127 -5.40 -17.86 -12.50
CA GLY A 127 -6.28 -16.72 -12.24
C GLY A 127 -5.96 -15.54 -13.15
N VAL A 128 -4.67 -15.26 -13.38
CA VAL A 128 -4.24 -14.24 -14.35
C VAL A 128 -4.70 -14.61 -15.76
N LYS A 129 -4.55 -15.87 -16.16
CA LYS A 129 -5.04 -16.36 -17.46
C LYS A 129 -6.56 -16.18 -17.60
N LEU A 130 -7.32 -16.42 -16.53
CA LEU A 130 -8.77 -16.15 -16.51
C LEU A 130 -9.06 -14.67 -16.76
N LEU A 131 -8.38 -13.75 -16.07
CA LEU A 131 -8.55 -12.30 -16.27
C LEU A 131 -8.20 -11.87 -17.69
N GLU A 132 -7.08 -12.34 -18.23
CA GLU A 132 -6.66 -12.06 -19.61
C GLU A 132 -7.67 -12.60 -20.63
N THR A 133 -8.23 -13.79 -20.38
CA THR A 133 -9.28 -14.38 -21.23
C THR A 133 -10.57 -13.54 -21.17
N LEU A 134 -10.97 -13.10 -19.98
CA LEU A 134 -12.12 -12.21 -19.79
C LEU A 134 -11.91 -10.88 -20.54
N LYS A 135 -10.71 -10.29 -20.44
CA LYS A 135 -10.33 -9.06 -21.13
C LYS A 135 -10.39 -9.18 -22.65
N GLU A 136 -9.88 -10.28 -23.20
CA GLU A 136 -9.86 -10.52 -24.65
C GLU A 136 -11.25 -10.86 -25.20
N GLN A 137 -11.96 -11.80 -24.57
CA GLN A 137 -13.20 -12.36 -25.14
C GLN A 137 -14.45 -11.57 -24.73
N ARG A 138 -14.42 -10.89 -23.58
CA ARG A 138 -15.55 -10.15 -22.99
C ARG A 138 -15.10 -8.79 -22.47
N PRO A 139 -14.53 -7.92 -23.33
CA PRO A 139 -13.96 -6.64 -22.90
C PRO A 139 -14.98 -5.71 -22.24
N LYS A 140 -16.28 -5.80 -22.60
CA LYS A 140 -17.32 -4.98 -21.95
C LYS A 140 -17.48 -5.35 -20.47
N GLN A 141 -17.58 -6.64 -20.16
CA GLN A 141 -17.71 -7.16 -18.80
C GLN A 141 -16.41 -6.95 -18.00
N TYR A 142 -15.26 -7.06 -18.66
CA TYR A 142 -13.97 -6.69 -18.05
C TYR A 142 -13.96 -5.22 -17.64
N MET A 143 -14.28 -4.31 -18.57
CA MET A 143 -14.22 -2.87 -18.36
C MET A 143 -15.24 -2.35 -17.34
N GLU A 144 -16.28 -3.12 -17.02
CA GLU A 144 -17.22 -2.76 -15.96
C GLU A 144 -16.56 -2.76 -14.56
N TYR A 145 -15.58 -3.64 -14.36
CA TYR A 145 -14.91 -3.85 -13.07
C TYR A 145 -13.37 -3.80 -13.19
N PHE A 146 -12.85 -3.13 -14.23
CA PHE A 146 -11.41 -3.09 -14.52
C PHE A 146 -10.58 -2.66 -13.31
N GLN A 147 -11.09 -1.76 -12.48
CA GLN A 147 -10.38 -1.22 -11.33
C GLN A 147 -9.99 -2.31 -10.31
N TYR A 148 -10.71 -3.42 -10.26
CA TYR A 148 -10.39 -4.55 -9.40
C TYR A 148 -9.39 -5.49 -10.09
N TYR A 149 -9.65 -5.82 -11.35
CA TYR A 149 -8.82 -6.74 -12.13
C TYR A 149 -7.43 -6.17 -12.41
N ASP A 150 -7.36 -4.90 -12.83
CA ASP A 150 -6.12 -4.21 -13.18
C ASP A 150 -5.20 -4.06 -11.96
N CYS A 151 -5.73 -3.82 -10.75
CA CYS A 151 -4.92 -3.81 -9.53
C CYS A 151 -4.20 -5.14 -9.30
N ASP A 152 -4.92 -6.27 -9.40
CA ASP A 152 -4.33 -7.60 -9.23
C ASP A 152 -3.33 -7.92 -10.36
N LEU A 153 -3.65 -7.55 -11.59
CA LEU A 153 -2.74 -7.72 -12.72
C LEU A 153 -1.48 -6.86 -12.61
N LEU A 154 -1.57 -5.63 -12.09
CA LEU A 154 -0.40 -4.78 -11.84
C LEU A 154 0.55 -5.42 -10.84
N TYR A 155 0.05 -5.95 -9.72
CA TYR A 155 0.88 -6.70 -8.77
C TYR A 155 1.56 -7.93 -9.40
N TYR A 156 0.92 -8.55 -10.40
CA TYR A 156 1.49 -9.68 -11.12
C TYR A 156 2.54 -9.27 -12.15
N TYR A 157 2.28 -8.23 -12.96
CA TYR A 157 3.16 -7.80 -14.05
C TYR A 157 4.33 -6.93 -13.60
N ALA A 158 4.15 -6.13 -12.54
CA ALA A 158 5.17 -5.24 -12.02
C ALA A 158 6.51 -5.92 -11.68
N PRO A 159 6.57 -7.02 -10.89
CA PRO A 159 7.84 -7.70 -10.63
C PRO A 159 8.45 -8.38 -11.85
N ARG A 160 7.70 -8.49 -12.97
CA ARG A 160 8.13 -9.13 -14.22
C ARG A 160 8.60 -8.12 -15.27
N ASN A 161 8.49 -6.82 -15.00
CA ASN A 161 8.81 -5.73 -15.94
C ASN A 161 8.10 -5.88 -17.30
N GLU A 162 6.81 -6.26 -17.27
CA GLU A 162 5.99 -6.35 -18.50
C GLU A 162 5.38 -4.98 -18.84
N ASP A 163 6.24 -4.01 -19.18
CA ASP A 163 5.91 -2.58 -19.29
C ASP A 163 4.70 -2.30 -20.20
N GLU A 164 4.61 -2.98 -21.36
CA GLU A 164 3.49 -2.81 -22.30
C GLU A 164 2.13 -3.17 -21.66
N ARG A 165 2.11 -4.24 -20.85
CA ARG A 165 0.89 -4.64 -20.14
C ARG A 165 0.56 -3.65 -19.03
N ILE A 166 1.57 -3.21 -18.28
CA ILE A 166 1.40 -2.22 -17.21
C ILE A 166 0.83 -0.92 -17.78
N ASP A 167 1.39 -0.42 -18.88
CA ASP A 167 0.93 0.80 -19.54
C ASP A 167 -0.53 0.68 -20.02
N GLU A 168 -0.94 -0.49 -20.53
CA GLU A 168 -2.33 -0.73 -20.91
C GLU A 168 -3.29 -0.61 -19.72
N LEU A 169 -2.94 -1.23 -18.58
CA LEU A 169 -3.76 -1.20 -17.35
C LEU A 169 -3.84 0.22 -16.77
N ILE A 170 -2.70 0.92 -16.70
CA ILE A 170 -2.67 2.34 -16.30
C ILE A 170 -3.57 3.18 -17.22
N GLY A 171 -3.56 2.90 -18.53
CA GLY A 171 -4.39 3.57 -19.51
C GLY A 171 -5.91 3.43 -19.28
N HIS A 172 -6.39 2.42 -18.55
CA HIS A 172 -7.79 2.35 -18.14
C HIS A 172 -8.12 3.36 -17.04
N PHE A 173 -7.26 3.46 -16.02
CA PHE A 173 -7.39 4.47 -14.95
C PHE A 173 -7.22 5.89 -15.48
N GLU A 174 -6.33 6.13 -16.45
CA GLU A 174 -6.20 7.46 -17.08
C GLU A 174 -7.49 7.88 -17.82
N LYS A 175 -8.23 6.93 -18.42
CA LYS A 175 -9.48 7.22 -19.15
C LYS A 175 -10.64 7.52 -18.22
N ASP A 176 -10.77 6.81 -17.09
CA ASP A 176 -11.82 7.06 -16.10
C ASP A 176 -11.29 6.93 -14.65
N PRO A 177 -10.50 7.90 -14.18
CA PRO A 177 -9.95 7.87 -12.83
C PRO A 177 -11.04 8.06 -11.75
N SER A 178 -12.25 8.46 -12.17
CA SER A 178 -13.42 8.63 -11.30
C SER A 178 -14.25 7.38 -11.05
N ARG A 179 -13.92 6.26 -11.69
CA ARG A 179 -14.67 5.00 -11.55
C ARG A 179 -14.66 4.49 -10.11
N ASP A 180 -13.48 4.47 -9.50
CA ASP A 180 -13.25 4.02 -8.12
C ASP A 180 -11.99 4.69 -7.58
N VAL A 181 -12.19 5.70 -6.72
CA VAL A 181 -11.10 6.54 -6.20
C VAL A 181 -10.19 5.75 -5.26
N ASP A 182 -10.75 4.84 -4.47
CA ASP A 182 -9.95 4.03 -3.54
C ASP A 182 -9.00 3.11 -4.31
N LYS A 183 -9.48 2.51 -5.41
CA LYS A 183 -8.64 1.69 -6.30
C LYS A 183 -7.61 2.50 -7.06
N LEU A 184 -7.93 3.73 -7.44
CA LEU A 184 -6.94 4.63 -8.03
C LEU A 184 -5.76 4.87 -7.09
N PHE A 185 -6.01 5.18 -5.81
CA PHE A 185 -4.93 5.35 -4.83
C PHE A 185 -4.14 4.06 -4.60
N GLU A 186 -4.81 2.90 -4.58
CA GLU A 186 -4.12 1.60 -4.54
C GLU A 186 -3.18 1.42 -5.74
N VAL A 187 -3.59 1.80 -6.96
CA VAL A 187 -2.71 1.76 -8.14
C VAL A 187 -1.54 2.72 -8.00
N LEU A 188 -1.75 3.96 -7.58
CA LEU A 188 -0.66 4.92 -7.36
C LEU A 188 0.37 4.36 -6.36
N ASP A 189 -0.10 3.69 -5.31
CA ASP A 189 0.78 3.00 -4.36
C ASP A 189 1.56 1.85 -4.99
N ILE A 190 0.92 1.02 -5.83
CA ILE A 190 1.61 -0.03 -6.58
C ILE A 190 2.73 0.58 -7.42
N LEU A 191 2.44 1.63 -8.18
CA LEU A 191 3.42 2.30 -9.03
C LEU A 191 4.59 2.87 -8.21
N ARG A 192 4.31 3.47 -7.05
CA ARG A 192 5.37 3.93 -6.12
C ARG A 192 6.19 2.77 -5.57
N ILE A 193 5.56 1.69 -5.12
CA ILE A 193 6.24 0.52 -4.54
C ILE A 193 7.18 -0.13 -5.56
N TYR A 194 6.76 -0.28 -6.81
CA TYR A 194 7.54 -0.91 -7.85
C TYR A 194 8.46 0.05 -8.62
N GLY A 195 8.52 1.33 -8.24
CA GLY A 195 9.42 2.31 -8.86
C GLY A 195 9.00 2.73 -10.27
N MET A 196 7.71 2.64 -10.61
CA MET A 196 7.17 2.95 -11.94
C MET A 196 6.89 4.44 -12.09
N ALA A 197 7.96 5.23 -12.09
CA ALA A 197 7.89 6.67 -11.94
C ALA A 197 7.17 7.40 -13.09
N ASP A 198 7.26 6.89 -14.32
CA ASP A 198 6.63 7.51 -15.49
C ASP A 198 5.13 7.22 -15.56
N GLY A 199 4.72 5.98 -15.27
CA GLY A 199 3.31 5.64 -15.11
C GLY A 199 2.65 6.43 -13.98
N LEU A 200 3.36 6.59 -12.86
CA LEU A 200 2.89 7.39 -11.72
C LEU A 200 2.67 8.86 -12.11
N ASP A 201 3.61 9.47 -12.84
CA ASP A 201 3.50 10.88 -13.25
C ASP A 201 2.28 11.10 -14.17
N ARG A 202 2.11 10.24 -15.18
CA ARG A 202 0.98 10.36 -16.11
C ARG A 202 -0.36 10.20 -15.37
N LEU A 203 -0.51 9.13 -14.61
CA LEU A 203 -1.76 8.83 -13.91
C LEU A 203 -2.05 9.87 -12.82
N GLY A 204 -1.04 10.26 -12.04
CA GLY A 204 -1.14 11.28 -10.99
C GLY A 204 -1.57 12.63 -11.56
N THR A 205 -0.95 13.06 -12.67
CA THR A 205 -1.28 14.34 -13.33
C THR A 205 -2.72 14.33 -13.88
N VAL A 206 -3.11 13.28 -14.61
CA VAL A 206 -4.48 13.16 -15.16
C VAL A 206 -5.52 13.15 -14.03
N SER A 207 -5.25 12.39 -12.98
CA SER A 207 -6.12 12.27 -11.82
C SER A 207 -6.24 13.59 -11.05
N TYR A 208 -5.12 14.28 -10.79
CA TYR A 208 -5.11 15.58 -10.14
C TYR A 208 -6.03 16.57 -10.88
N HIS A 209 -5.87 16.71 -12.19
CA HIS A 209 -6.71 17.60 -12.99
C HIS A 209 -8.18 17.20 -12.99
N ARG A 210 -8.48 15.91 -12.90
CA ARG A 210 -9.86 15.42 -12.77
C ARG A 210 -10.47 15.78 -11.42
N PHE A 211 -9.70 15.75 -10.34
CA PHE A 211 -10.21 15.83 -8.98
C PHE A 211 -10.00 17.16 -8.24
N LYS A 212 -9.12 18.05 -8.69
CA LYS A 212 -8.76 19.30 -7.97
C LYS A 212 -9.92 20.25 -7.62
N CYS A 213 -11.09 20.06 -8.22
CA CYS A 213 -12.32 20.79 -7.90
C CYS A 213 -13.53 19.85 -7.71
N SER A 214 -13.29 18.56 -7.47
CA SER A 214 -14.31 17.51 -7.38
C SER A 214 -14.69 17.26 -5.93
N ASP A 215 -15.98 17.08 -5.67
CA ASP A 215 -16.52 16.62 -4.39
C ASP A 215 -16.51 15.09 -4.24
N LYS A 216 -16.03 14.37 -5.27
CA LYS A 216 -16.00 12.90 -5.31
C LYS A 216 -14.75 12.27 -4.69
N ILE A 217 -13.78 13.08 -4.31
CA ILE A 217 -12.56 12.62 -3.65
C ILE A 217 -12.66 12.89 -2.14
N VAL A 218 -12.04 12.04 -1.34
CA VAL A 218 -11.93 12.28 0.10
C VAL A 218 -11.20 13.61 0.36
N PRO A 219 -11.48 14.29 1.48
CA PRO A 219 -10.71 15.46 1.89
C PRO A 219 -9.20 15.17 1.82
N ASP A 220 -8.44 16.15 1.32
CA ASP A 220 -6.99 16.10 1.13
C ASP A 220 -6.49 15.13 0.04
N GLY A 221 -7.38 14.37 -0.61
CA GLY A 221 -6.98 13.45 -1.68
C GLY A 221 -6.52 14.19 -2.96
N ASP A 222 -7.06 15.37 -3.26
CA ASP A 222 -6.54 16.19 -4.36
C ASP A 222 -5.14 16.74 -4.03
N ASP A 223 -4.86 17.06 -2.76
CA ASP A 223 -3.54 17.47 -2.31
C ASP A 223 -2.53 16.32 -2.40
N GLU A 224 -2.92 15.07 -2.10
CA GLU A 224 -2.07 13.90 -2.30
C GLU A 224 -1.71 13.69 -3.78
N LEU A 225 -2.71 13.77 -4.67
CA LEU A 225 -2.49 13.69 -6.12
C LEU A 225 -1.58 14.81 -6.61
N GLN A 226 -1.79 16.03 -6.11
CA GLN A 226 -0.97 17.18 -6.43
C GLN A 226 0.48 16.97 -6.00
N HIS A 227 0.70 16.51 -4.77
CA HIS A 227 2.02 16.20 -4.22
C HIS A 227 2.76 15.21 -5.11
N LEU A 228 2.11 14.10 -5.48
CA LEU A 228 2.70 13.07 -6.33
C LEU A 228 3.11 13.62 -7.70
N ALA A 229 2.24 14.43 -8.33
CA ALA A 229 2.52 15.05 -9.62
C ALA A 229 3.69 16.06 -9.52
N ILE A 230 3.68 16.92 -8.49
CA ILE A 230 4.77 17.88 -8.22
C ILE A 230 6.09 17.14 -8.02
N PHE A 231 6.11 16.12 -7.16
CA PHE A 231 7.31 15.34 -6.88
C PHE A 231 7.84 14.65 -8.15
N CYS A 232 6.96 14.21 -9.06
CA CYS A 232 7.35 13.68 -10.36
C CYS A 232 8.09 14.72 -11.24
N SER A 233 7.66 15.98 -11.25
CA SER A 233 8.41 17.06 -11.91
C SER A 233 9.76 17.31 -11.23
N ILE A 234 9.80 17.32 -9.90
CA ILE A 234 11.04 17.56 -9.13
C ILE A 234 12.08 16.47 -9.43
N ARG A 235 11.71 15.18 -9.39
CA ARG A 235 12.65 14.08 -9.72
C ARG A 235 13.19 14.22 -11.14
N LYS A 236 12.36 14.59 -12.12
CA LYS A 236 12.74 14.72 -13.52
C LYS A 236 13.76 15.84 -13.68
N TYR A 237 13.52 16.98 -13.03
CA TYR A 237 14.44 18.11 -13.04
C TYR A 237 15.77 17.78 -12.35
N VAL A 238 15.73 17.21 -11.14
CA VAL A 238 16.91 16.85 -10.33
C VAL A 238 17.80 15.80 -11.01
N ALA A 239 17.19 14.84 -11.73
CA ALA A 239 17.88 13.78 -12.46
C ALA A 239 18.27 14.17 -13.90
N SER A 240 17.81 15.32 -14.40
CA SER A 240 18.08 15.76 -15.76
C SER A 240 19.58 16.02 -15.99
N PRO A 241 20.14 15.59 -17.14
CA PRO A 241 21.50 15.97 -17.52
C PRO A 241 21.66 17.49 -17.73
N ASP A 242 20.56 18.20 -17.98
CA ASP A 242 20.51 19.64 -18.23
C ASP A 242 20.17 20.45 -16.96
N TYR A 243 20.24 19.84 -15.76
CA TYR A 243 20.01 20.51 -14.48
C TYR A 243 20.84 21.81 -14.35
N GLY A 244 20.21 22.88 -13.88
CA GLY A 244 20.83 24.20 -13.71
C GLY A 244 21.05 24.97 -15.01
N THR A 245 20.63 24.43 -16.17
CA THR A 245 20.48 25.23 -17.38
C THR A 245 19.20 26.05 -17.31
N LYS A 246 19.23 27.23 -17.93
CA LYS A 246 18.08 28.12 -17.95
C LYS A 246 16.87 27.47 -18.63
N GLU A 247 17.10 26.71 -19.71
CA GLU A 247 16.04 26.03 -20.46
C GLU A 247 15.36 24.94 -19.62
N ALA A 248 16.13 24.16 -18.85
CA ALA A 248 15.58 23.14 -17.96
C ALA A 248 14.82 23.76 -16.77
N GLU A 249 15.32 24.85 -16.20
CA GLU A 249 14.63 25.60 -15.15
C GLU A 249 13.30 26.16 -15.65
N GLU A 250 13.27 26.76 -16.84
CA GLU A 250 12.04 27.29 -17.44
C GLU A 250 11.00 26.19 -17.71
N GLU A 251 11.42 25.02 -18.20
CA GLU A 251 10.51 23.88 -18.39
C GLU A 251 9.98 23.34 -17.05
N PHE A 252 10.86 23.19 -16.07
CA PHE A 252 10.48 22.74 -14.74
C PHE A 252 9.47 23.69 -14.07
N HIS A 253 9.70 25.01 -14.16
CA HIS A 253 8.73 26.01 -13.67
C HIS A 253 7.38 25.93 -14.40
N ARG A 254 7.37 25.76 -15.74
CA ARG A 254 6.12 25.56 -16.49
C ARG A 254 5.36 24.32 -16.02
N GLU A 255 6.08 23.24 -15.78
CA GLU A 255 5.54 21.98 -15.27
C GLU A 255 4.92 22.12 -13.87
N LEU A 256 5.53 22.91 -12.98
CA LEU A 256 4.98 23.22 -11.66
C LEU A 256 3.76 24.12 -11.72
N GLU A 257 3.75 25.11 -12.63
CA GLU A 257 2.61 26.00 -12.87
C GLU A 257 1.39 25.21 -13.32
N ALA A 258 1.59 24.31 -14.27
CA ALA A 258 0.53 23.44 -14.77
C ALA A 258 -0.07 22.57 -13.66
N ARG A 259 0.70 22.22 -12.63
CA ARG A 259 0.28 21.39 -11.49
C ARG A 259 -0.16 22.22 -10.27
N ASP A 260 -0.41 23.52 -10.46
CA ASP A 260 -0.87 24.47 -9.44
C ASP A 260 0.03 24.52 -8.18
N PHE A 261 1.36 24.35 -8.33
CA PHE A 261 2.30 24.30 -7.20
C PHE A 261 2.13 25.45 -6.19
N TRP A 262 1.91 26.67 -6.69
CA TRP A 262 1.74 27.89 -5.89
C TRP A 262 0.31 28.11 -5.36
N ARG A 263 -0.55 27.08 -5.36
CA ARG A 263 -1.92 27.16 -4.84
C ARG A 263 -1.98 27.56 -3.35
N TYR A 264 -0.95 27.22 -2.57
CA TYR A 264 -0.93 27.39 -1.13
C TYR A 264 0.24 28.27 -0.66
N GLY A 265 -0.04 29.22 0.23
CA GLY A 265 0.98 30.11 0.81
C GLY A 265 1.37 31.25 -0.11
N THR A 266 2.47 31.93 0.23
CA THR A 266 3.07 32.94 -0.67
C THR A 266 4.00 32.28 -1.68
N GLU A 267 4.13 32.88 -2.86
CA GLU A 267 5.03 32.40 -3.92
C GLU A 267 6.48 32.27 -3.40
N GLU A 268 6.94 33.24 -2.62
CA GLU A 268 8.26 33.26 -1.99
C GLU A 268 8.47 32.08 -1.02
N GLU A 269 7.50 31.75 -0.17
CA GLU A 269 7.61 30.60 0.74
C GLU A 269 7.64 29.27 -0.01
N ALA A 270 6.81 29.14 -1.05
CA ALA A 270 6.74 27.94 -1.88
C ALA A 270 8.05 27.74 -2.66
N ASP A 271 8.60 28.79 -3.26
CA ASP A 271 9.87 28.76 -3.97
C ASP A 271 11.04 28.42 -3.05
N ASN A 272 11.07 29.00 -1.84
CA ASN A 272 12.11 28.68 -0.85
C ASN A 272 12.05 27.19 -0.45
N LYS A 273 10.86 26.64 -0.24
CA LYS A 273 10.68 25.21 0.05
C LYS A 273 11.08 24.33 -1.13
N LEU A 274 10.72 24.73 -2.35
CA LEU A 274 11.10 24.02 -3.57
C LEU A 274 12.61 23.95 -3.74
N GLN A 275 13.28 25.10 -3.65
CA GLN A 275 14.74 25.18 -3.75
C GLN A 275 15.42 24.33 -2.68
N THR A 276 14.92 24.39 -1.45
CA THR A 276 15.40 23.55 -0.35
C THR A 276 15.26 22.06 -0.67
N MET A 277 14.12 21.63 -1.21
CA MET A 277 13.88 20.25 -1.63
C MET A 277 14.84 19.81 -2.74
N VAL A 278 14.98 20.62 -3.80
CA VAL A 278 15.87 20.36 -4.94
C VAL A 278 17.32 20.21 -4.46
N LEU A 279 17.81 21.16 -3.66
CA LEU A 279 19.17 21.11 -3.09
C LEU A 279 19.36 19.86 -2.22
N ALA A 280 18.36 19.49 -1.41
CA ALA A 280 18.46 18.31 -0.54
C ALA A 280 18.51 17.00 -1.35
N LEU A 281 17.68 16.88 -2.39
CA LEU A 281 17.67 15.71 -3.29
C LEU A 281 18.96 15.61 -4.12
N ARG A 282 19.61 16.73 -4.42
CA ARG A 282 20.95 16.77 -5.03
C ARG A 282 22.07 16.45 -4.04
N GLY A 283 21.82 16.60 -2.73
CA GLY A 283 22.82 16.46 -1.67
C GLY A 283 23.70 17.69 -1.51
N GLU A 284 23.19 18.85 -1.93
CA GLU A 284 23.84 20.16 -1.83
C GLU A 284 23.52 20.83 -0.48
N THR A 285 22.60 20.27 0.31
CA THR A 285 22.27 20.69 1.68
C THR A 285 21.95 19.50 2.59
N GLY A 286 21.84 19.72 3.89
CA GLY A 286 21.38 18.74 4.89
C GLY A 286 22.43 17.72 5.36
N GLY A 287 23.70 17.88 4.97
CA GLY A 287 24.79 16.96 5.35
C GLY A 287 25.26 17.04 6.80
N ASP A 288 25.01 18.17 7.48
CA ASP A 288 25.58 18.47 8.79
C ASP A 288 24.59 18.30 9.96
N LEU A 289 23.42 17.71 9.71
CA LEU A 289 22.39 17.51 10.75
C LEU A 289 22.87 16.52 11.81
N GLN A 290 22.73 16.91 13.08
CA GLN A 290 23.11 16.13 14.25
C GLN A 290 21.88 15.74 15.06
N ARG A 291 22.04 14.79 15.99
CA ARG A 291 20.94 14.31 16.85
C ARG A 291 20.16 15.44 17.54
N ASN A 292 20.85 16.47 18.03
CA ASN A 292 20.23 17.58 18.76
C ASN A 292 19.34 18.47 17.88
N ASP A 293 19.51 18.44 16.55
CA ASP A 293 18.68 19.19 15.60
C ASP A 293 17.25 18.63 15.49
N PHE A 294 17.00 17.48 16.12
CA PHE A 294 15.71 16.78 16.13
C PHE A 294 15.08 16.70 17.53
N LEU A 295 15.50 17.58 18.44
CA LEU A 295 14.79 17.78 19.69
C LEU A 295 13.47 18.49 19.39
N ILE A 296 12.35 17.95 19.85
CA ILE A 296 10.99 18.46 19.57
C ILE A 296 10.81 19.89 20.10
N SER A 297 11.59 20.29 21.10
CA SER A 297 11.58 21.65 21.63
C SER A 297 12.29 22.69 20.75
N ASP A 298 13.07 22.25 19.76
CA ASP A 298 13.78 23.13 18.83
C ASP A 298 12.81 23.68 17.77
N ASP A 299 12.86 24.98 17.52
CA ASP A 299 11.98 25.66 16.59
C ASP A 299 12.21 25.27 15.11
N ARG A 300 13.39 24.70 14.80
CA ARG A 300 13.75 24.22 13.48
C ARG A 300 13.59 22.71 13.33
N CYS A 301 13.06 22.00 14.34
CA CYS A 301 12.93 20.55 14.31
C CYS A 301 12.16 20.06 13.07
N GLU A 302 11.03 20.71 12.73
CA GLU A 302 10.22 20.31 11.57
C GLU A 302 10.96 20.50 10.23
N ASP A 303 11.65 21.63 10.06
CA ASP A 303 12.47 21.90 8.87
C ASP A 303 13.63 20.90 8.75
N ASN A 304 14.28 20.56 9.87
CA ASN A 304 15.35 19.58 9.92
C ASN A 304 14.82 18.17 9.59
N VAL A 305 13.64 17.80 10.09
CA VAL A 305 12.98 16.52 9.75
C VAL A 305 12.67 16.45 8.25
N PHE A 306 12.17 17.54 7.67
CA PHE A 306 11.93 17.62 6.22
C PHE A 306 13.22 17.44 5.42
N LEU A 307 14.28 18.18 5.77
CA LEU A 307 15.59 18.09 5.11
C LEU A 307 16.19 16.67 5.21
N LEU A 308 16.14 16.07 6.40
CA LEU A 308 16.61 14.71 6.63
C LEU A 308 15.80 13.70 5.80
N GLY A 309 14.48 13.91 5.70
CA GLY A 309 13.60 13.11 4.87
C GLY A 309 14.02 13.14 3.39
N MET A 310 14.33 14.31 2.84
CA MET A 310 14.80 14.42 1.46
C MET A 310 16.20 13.83 1.25
N ALA A 311 17.10 14.01 2.22
CA ALA A 311 18.39 13.35 2.23
C ALA A 311 18.28 11.82 2.27
N PHE A 312 17.24 11.29 2.94
CA PHE A 312 16.94 9.86 2.95
C PHE A 312 16.44 9.36 1.59
N VAL A 313 15.54 10.09 0.92
CA VAL A 313 15.10 9.76 -0.45
C VAL A 313 16.31 9.68 -1.39
N ARG A 314 17.19 10.68 -1.34
CA ARG A 314 18.43 10.68 -2.11
C ARG A 314 19.31 9.48 -1.77
N TYR A 315 19.49 9.16 -0.50
CA TYR A 315 20.27 7.99 -0.07
C TYR A 315 19.73 6.68 -0.64
N LEU A 316 18.41 6.50 -0.63
CA LEU A 316 17.78 5.32 -1.25
C LEU A 316 18.09 5.24 -2.73
N TYR A 317 18.04 6.36 -3.45
CA TYR A 317 18.39 6.41 -4.86
C TYR A 317 19.88 6.14 -5.12
N THR A 318 20.78 6.88 -4.48
CA THR A 318 22.22 6.83 -4.81
C THR A 318 22.92 5.60 -4.24
N GLU A 319 22.55 5.17 -3.03
CA GLU A 319 23.27 4.11 -2.31
C GLU A 319 22.54 2.76 -2.33
N LYS A 320 21.21 2.75 -2.53
CA LYS A 320 20.39 1.53 -2.54
C LYS A 320 19.77 1.21 -3.90
N SER A 321 20.00 2.05 -4.92
CA SER A 321 19.40 1.90 -6.26
C SER A 321 17.88 1.78 -6.22
N ILE A 322 17.23 2.42 -5.24
CA ILE A 322 15.77 2.45 -5.09
C ILE A 322 15.25 3.71 -5.77
N GLU A 323 14.24 3.57 -6.63
CA GLU A 323 13.77 4.69 -7.43
C GLU A 323 13.17 5.83 -6.58
N TRP A 324 13.31 7.08 -7.06
CA TRP A 324 12.89 8.30 -6.35
C TRP A 324 11.47 8.21 -5.79
N VAL A 325 10.50 7.71 -6.57
CA VAL A 325 9.09 7.63 -6.16
C VAL A 325 8.86 6.58 -5.07
N THR A 326 9.64 5.50 -5.07
CA THR A 326 9.67 4.51 -3.99
C THR A 326 10.34 5.09 -2.75
N GLY A 327 11.43 5.84 -2.94
CA GLY A 327 12.11 6.53 -1.86
C GLY A 327 11.23 7.54 -1.15
N ASP A 328 10.45 8.32 -1.91
CA ASP A 328 9.47 9.25 -1.35
C ASP A 328 8.34 8.55 -0.59
N LEU A 329 7.82 7.43 -1.11
CA LEU A 329 6.88 6.59 -0.36
C LEU A 329 7.49 6.12 0.97
N PHE A 330 8.74 5.66 0.95
CA PHE A 330 9.42 5.22 2.17
C PHE A 330 9.56 6.38 3.17
N ARG A 331 9.98 7.56 2.69
CA ARG A 331 10.05 8.79 3.50
C ARG A 331 8.70 9.10 4.13
N GLU A 332 7.61 9.13 3.36
CA GLU A 332 6.27 9.39 3.86
C GLU A 332 5.87 8.39 4.96
N LEU A 333 6.02 7.09 4.68
CA LEU A 333 5.64 6.03 5.60
C LEU A 333 6.40 6.08 6.94
N VAL A 334 7.71 6.37 6.93
CA VAL A 334 8.51 6.45 8.16
C VAL A 334 8.27 7.75 8.91
N LEU A 335 8.14 8.88 8.20
CA LEU A 335 7.92 10.17 8.85
C LEU A 335 6.52 10.26 9.47
N ASP A 336 5.48 9.70 8.84
CA ASP A 336 4.14 9.60 9.45
C ASP A 336 4.18 8.76 10.73
N TYR A 337 4.91 7.64 10.72
CA TYR A 337 5.10 6.84 11.93
C TYR A 337 5.74 7.65 13.07
N PHE A 338 6.87 8.33 12.82
CA PHE A 338 7.54 9.12 13.85
C PHE A 338 6.73 10.34 14.29
N ALA A 339 6.03 11.01 13.37
CA ALA A 339 5.12 12.10 13.69
C ALA A 339 4.02 11.65 14.67
N ARG A 340 3.42 10.47 14.43
CA ARG A 340 2.40 9.89 15.33
C ARG A 340 2.98 9.49 16.68
N VAL A 341 4.18 8.93 16.72
CA VAL A 341 4.84 8.61 17.99
C VAL A 341 5.04 9.90 18.78
N SER A 342 5.64 10.92 18.19
CA SER A 342 5.92 12.23 18.80
C SER A 342 4.67 12.95 19.28
N ALA A 343 3.58 12.89 18.51
CA ALA A 343 2.31 13.53 18.88
C ALA A 343 1.56 12.82 20.02
N GLN A 344 1.74 11.50 20.19
CA GLN A 344 1.00 10.69 21.17
C GLN A 344 1.84 10.27 22.38
N SER A 345 3.09 10.74 22.48
CA SER A 345 3.92 10.42 23.63
C SER A 345 3.58 11.30 24.83
N GLU A 346 3.84 10.78 26.04
CA GLU A 346 3.82 11.60 27.26
C GLU A 346 4.84 12.75 27.15
N PRO A 347 4.78 13.79 28.01
CA PRO A 347 5.66 14.97 27.96
C PRO A 347 7.18 14.67 28.02
N GLU A 348 7.56 13.41 28.14
CA GLU A 348 8.93 12.93 28.29
C GLU A 348 9.62 12.58 26.96
N VAL A 349 8.91 12.55 25.82
CA VAL A 349 9.58 12.35 24.52
C VAL A 349 10.14 13.69 24.03
N GLU A 350 11.45 13.84 24.14
CA GLU A 350 12.17 15.03 23.71
C GLU A 350 12.73 14.92 22.28
N PHE A 351 12.84 13.70 21.74
CA PHE A 351 13.50 13.42 20.46
C PHE A 351 12.53 12.88 19.41
N TYR A 352 12.48 13.52 18.24
CA TYR A 352 11.48 13.25 17.19
C TYR A 352 11.53 11.81 16.67
N PHE A 353 12.74 11.26 16.48
CA PHE A 353 12.91 9.89 15.99
C PHE A 353 12.91 8.85 17.11
N SER A 354 12.10 9.05 18.16
CA SER A 354 11.99 8.05 19.23
C SER A 354 11.23 6.82 18.73
N PHE A 355 11.88 5.65 18.74
CA PHE A 355 11.23 4.41 18.30
C PHE A 355 10.35 3.78 19.39
N SER A 356 9.13 3.35 19.01
CA SER A 356 8.26 2.57 19.88
C SER A 356 7.66 1.36 19.17
N LYS A 357 8.05 0.17 19.63
CA LYS A 357 7.46 -1.10 19.17
C LYS A 357 5.94 -1.16 19.31
N GLU A 358 5.38 -0.61 20.40
CA GLU A 358 3.93 -0.61 20.62
C GLU A 358 3.22 0.24 19.55
N TYR A 359 3.79 1.40 19.21
CA TYR A 359 3.25 2.24 18.15
C TYR A 359 3.40 1.60 16.78
N LEU A 360 4.52 0.93 16.52
CA LEU A 360 4.71 0.27 15.23
C LEU A 360 3.69 -0.86 15.04
N ASP A 361 3.39 -1.65 16.09
CA ASP A 361 2.33 -2.66 16.03
C ASP A 361 0.98 -2.01 15.66
N LYS A 362 0.60 -0.91 16.31
CA LYS A 362 -0.63 -0.17 16.01
C LYS A 362 -0.64 0.41 14.59
N TYR A 363 0.50 0.93 14.15
CA TYR A 363 0.65 1.50 12.82
C TYR A 363 0.50 0.43 11.73
N LEU A 364 1.19 -0.71 11.89
CA LEU A 364 1.08 -1.86 10.98
C LEU A 364 -0.32 -2.48 10.95
N LEU A 365 -1.03 -2.49 12.09
CA LEU A 365 -2.43 -2.94 12.13
C LEU A 365 -3.36 -2.11 11.24
N GLY A 366 -3.00 -0.86 10.94
CA GLY A 366 -3.70 -0.01 9.97
C GLY A 366 -3.57 -0.49 8.51
N PHE A 367 -2.56 -1.30 8.20
CA PHE A 367 -2.30 -1.84 6.85
C PHE A 367 -2.68 -3.31 6.69
N PHE A 368 -2.72 -4.09 7.78
CA PHE A 368 -3.01 -5.52 7.78
C PHE A 368 -4.39 -5.88 8.38
N GLY A 369 -5.30 -4.92 8.47
CA GLY A 369 -6.65 -5.11 8.98
C GLY A 369 -7.54 -5.97 8.08
N PHE A 370 -8.65 -6.49 8.63
CA PHE A 370 -9.61 -7.32 7.88
C PHE A 370 -10.25 -6.60 6.67
N LEU A 371 -10.23 -5.27 6.66
CA LEU A 371 -10.85 -4.42 5.62
C LEU A 371 -9.83 -3.61 4.81
N THR A 372 -8.53 -3.85 4.98
CA THR A 372 -7.50 -3.00 4.36
C THR A 372 -6.94 -3.67 3.12
N PHE A 373 -6.99 -2.99 1.98
CA PHE A 373 -6.36 -3.44 0.73
C PHE A 373 -4.85 -3.11 0.68
N ASN A 374 -4.35 -2.38 1.69
CA ASN A 374 -3.01 -1.80 1.73
C ASN A 374 -1.94 -2.70 2.37
N ASP A 375 -2.08 -4.03 2.29
CA ASP A 375 -1.12 -4.97 2.88
C ASP A 375 0.29 -4.82 2.29
N ALA A 376 0.41 -4.45 1.01
CA ALA A 376 1.67 -4.11 0.36
C ALA A 376 2.37 -2.89 1.01
N LYS A 377 1.62 -1.82 1.32
CA LYS A 377 2.15 -0.66 2.09
C LYS A 377 2.65 -1.10 3.46
N GLY A 378 1.94 -1.99 4.15
CA GLY A 378 2.39 -2.54 5.43
C GLY A 378 3.74 -3.25 5.34
N MET A 379 3.99 -3.98 4.25
CA MET A 379 5.30 -4.58 3.98
C MET A 379 6.36 -3.52 3.65
N ALA A 380 5.99 -2.50 2.87
CA ALA A 380 6.85 -1.36 2.56
C ALA A 380 7.28 -0.59 3.82
N VAL A 381 6.40 -0.38 4.80
CA VAL A 381 6.73 0.25 6.09
C VAL A 381 7.91 -0.44 6.78
N LEU A 382 7.89 -1.78 6.83
CA LEU A 382 8.96 -2.52 7.50
C LEU A 382 10.31 -2.36 6.81
N LYS A 383 10.31 -2.38 5.48
CA LYS A 383 11.54 -2.15 4.70
C LYS A 383 12.01 -0.70 4.83
N ALA A 384 11.09 0.26 4.74
CA ALA A 384 11.38 1.67 4.91
C ALA A 384 12.00 1.96 6.29
N MET A 385 11.45 1.36 7.36
CA MET A 385 12.00 1.47 8.71
C MET A 385 13.41 0.86 8.83
N GLU A 386 13.67 -0.29 8.19
CA GLU A 386 15.00 -0.91 8.17
C GLU A 386 16.05 0.01 7.51
N TYR A 387 15.72 0.57 6.34
CA TYR A 387 16.60 1.51 5.66
C TYR A 387 16.77 2.81 6.43
N PHE A 388 15.67 3.40 6.89
CA PHE A 388 15.71 4.69 7.57
C PHE A 388 16.52 4.62 8.86
N THR A 389 16.36 3.56 9.65
CA THR A 389 17.15 3.42 10.89
C THR A 389 18.62 3.12 10.64
N SER A 390 18.96 2.41 9.56
CA SER A 390 20.36 2.27 9.13
C SER A 390 20.93 3.61 8.66
N PHE A 391 20.15 4.40 7.93
CA PHE A 391 20.51 5.76 7.48
C PHE A 391 20.73 6.73 8.64
N LEU A 392 19.91 6.67 9.70
CA LEU A 392 20.10 7.47 10.91
C LEU A 392 21.37 7.06 11.67
N HIS A 393 21.68 5.77 11.72
CA HIS A 393 22.89 5.25 12.35
C HIS A 393 24.16 5.65 11.58
N GLU A 394 24.14 5.57 10.25
CA GLU A 394 25.25 6.02 9.38
C GLU A 394 25.58 7.51 9.54
N ARG A 395 24.65 8.31 10.09
CA ARG A 395 24.81 9.74 10.36
C ARG A 395 25.03 10.08 11.84
N ASP A 396 25.30 9.08 12.68
CA ASP A 396 25.46 9.26 14.13
C ASP A 396 24.23 9.91 14.82
N ILE A 397 23.04 9.86 14.18
CA ILE A 397 21.78 10.32 14.79
C ILE A 397 21.26 9.24 15.74
N TYR A 398 21.41 7.97 15.36
CA TYR A 398 21.12 6.80 16.20
C TYR A 398 22.41 6.17 16.70
N ASP A 399 22.39 5.67 17.95
CA ASP A 399 23.45 4.82 18.46
C ASP A 399 23.29 3.33 18.08
N ASP A 400 24.32 2.53 18.37
CA ASP A 400 24.32 1.08 18.10
C ASP A 400 23.18 0.33 18.79
N GLN A 401 22.78 0.79 19.97
CA GLN A 401 21.76 0.15 20.79
C GLN A 401 20.36 0.43 20.23
N GLU A 402 20.08 1.67 19.82
CA GLU A 402 18.87 2.07 19.12
C GLU A 402 18.71 1.28 17.81
N LEU A 403 19.75 1.22 16.98
CA LEU A 403 19.74 0.42 15.75
C LEU A 403 19.43 -1.05 16.03
N LYS A 404 20.09 -1.64 17.04
CA LYS A 404 19.90 -3.04 17.41
C LYS A 404 18.49 -3.33 17.90
N ASP A 405 17.89 -2.41 18.67
CA ASP A 405 16.54 -2.56 19.19
C ASP A 405 15.48 -2.49 18.08
N VAL A 406 15.67 -1.61 17.10
CA VAL A 406 14.80 -1.56 15.90
C VAL A 406 14.96 -2.81 15.07
N LYS A 407 16.19 -3.23 14.74
CA LYS A 407 16.45 -4.45 13.95
C LYS A 407 15.85 -5.70 14.59
N ARG A 408 15.99 -5.86 15.92
CA ARG A 408 15.34 -6.94 16.67
C ARG A 408 13.82 -6.89 16.51
N THR A 409 13.23 -5.71 16.62
CA THR A 409 11.78 -5.52 16.47
C THR A 409 11.31 -5.84 15.05
N MET A 410 12.02 -5.41 14.01
CA MET A 410 11.69 -5.73 12.61
C MET A 410 11.71 -7.25 12.38
N GLN A 411 12.71 -7.95 12.92
CA GLN A 411 12.81 -9.41 12.82
C GLN A 411 11.65 -10.15 13.52
N GLU A 412 11.13 -9.58 14.62
CA GLU A 412 9.95 -10.14 15.29
C GLU A 412 8.67 -9.98 14.45
N PHE A 413 8.52 -8.87 13.73
CA PHE A 413 7.40 -8.65 12.81
C PHE A 413 7.54 -9.45 11.51
N LYS A 414 8.75 -9.67 11.00
CA LYS A 414 8.99 -10.43 9.76
C LYS A 414 8.44 -11.86 9.85
N LYS A 415 8.61 -12.56 10.97
CA LYS A 415 8.20 -13.98 11.12
C LYS A 415 6.70 -14.24 10.89
N PRO A 416 5.74 -13.53 11.53
CA PRO A 416 4.33 -13.68 11.19
C PRO A 416 4.01 -13.31 9.74
N LEU A 417 4.72 -12.33 9.18
CA LEU A 417 4.48 -11.82 7.84
C LEU A 417 5.04 -12.75 6.77
N GLU A 418 6.10 -13.50 7.02
CA GLU A 418 6.63 -14.54 6.12
C GLU A 418 5.54 -15.57 5.78
N LYS A 419 4.70 -15.95 6.75
CA LYS A 419 3.57 -16.86 6.48
C LYS A 419 2.49 -16.23 5.59
N MET A 420 2.31 -14.91 5.69
CA MET A 420 1.39 -14.18 4.81
C MET A 420 2.02 -14.00 3.42
N TYR A 421 3.32 -13.71 3.36
CA TYR A 421 4.13 -13.66 2.16
C TYR A 421 4.07 -14.98 1.40
N GLU A 422 4.27 -16.12 2.06
CA GLU A 422 4.19 -17.45 1.43
C GLU A 422 2.87 -17.73 0.71
N LYS A 423 1.78 -17.08 1.12
CA LYS A 423 0.45 -17.24 0.50
C LYS A 423 0.19 -16.24 -0.63
N LYS A 424 0.83 -15.08 -0.61
CA LYS A 424 0.63 -13.98 -1.56
C LYS A 424 1.98 -13.48 -2.12
N SER A 425 2.95 -14.36 -2.29
CA SER A 425 4.33 -13.96 -2.62
C SER A 425 4.38 -13.22 -3.95
N TRP A 426 3.48 -13.58 -4.87
CA TRP A 426 3.29 -12.89 -6.13
C TRP A 426 2.96 -11.39 -5.97
N LYS A 427 2.19 -10.99 -4.95
CA LYS A 427 1.82 -9.59 -4.66
C LYS A 427 2.99 -8.79 -4.08
N TYR A 428 3.95 -9.49 -3.47
CA TYR A 428 5.04 -8.89 -2.71
C TYR A 428 6.39 -9.06 -3.39
N GLY A 429 6.43 -9.30 -4.71
CA GLY A 429 7.67 -9.47 -5.47
C GLY A 429 8.66 -8.31 -5.30
N PHE A 430 8.18 -7.11 -4.98
CA PHE A 430 9.01 -5.95 -4.65
C PHE A 430 9.93 -6.19 -3.44
N MET A 431 9.58 -7.08 -2.50
CA MET A 431 10.42 -7.37 -1.35
C MET A 431 11.75 -8.00 -1.75
N GLU A 432 11.76 -8.79 -2.83
CA GLU A 432 12.97 -9.39 -3.40
C GLU A 432 13.78 -8.37 -4.20
N MET A 433 13.12 -7.36 -4.79
CA MET A 433 13.79 -6.26 -5.51
C MET A 433 14.61 -5.34 -4.60
N TRP A 434 14.38 -5.40 -3.28
CA TRP A 434 15.05 -4.56 -2.29
C TRP A 434 16.06 -5.36 -1.42
N GLU A 435 16.30 -6.63 -1.69
CA GLU A 435 17.42 -7.39 -1.08
C GLU A 435 18.71 -7.17 -1.87
#